data_AF-A0A3A0E2X8-F1
#
_entry.id   AF-A0A3A0E2X8-F1
#
_cell.length_a   1.000
_cell.length_b   1.000
_cell.length_c   1.000
_cell.angle_alpha   90.00
_cell.angle_beta   90.00
_cell.angle_gamma   90.00
#
_symmetry.space_group_name_H-M   'P 1'
#
loop_
_entity.id
_entity.type
_entity.pdbx_description
1 polymer ?
#
loop_
_entity_poly.entity_id
_entity_poly.type
_entity_poly.pdbx_seq_one_letter_code
_entity_poly.pdbx_strand_id
1 'polypeptide(L)'
;MSGRWIAVIAVGLASIGAAGVGIAVAQNVSPQAATATPAVARENPPDVNGWRSAGPRVARRLADAVEDANVRPAVGEENNQSQPAADAPAERSPPRSSILREGKLPSGQGQVWQEYDISPFTRRVTTTKRPEQMVIDWVLRETGYEAWHSDVVSVLSADKDMLRVYHTPQMQRVVADLVDRFVNPQQMNHAYGLRVVTIGSPNWRETALGILKPIPVQAQGVQAWLLNKEDAALLLAQMSKRSDFRDYSSPQLMVYNGQSIVLGSTRPKQYARSIIPRPGAFPPYELELGRIDEGYSLELSPLVSMDAATTDAVVKVNISQIEKMVGMSVDIPLPGGGSRRERIEVPQMSSCDLHERFRWPTDQVLLVSRGVVATPAPAAGGVLPFTLPGTPDSNRADALLFIQSRGKIDPPAAVVAPAIPNATAAPVQTGSLPIYPYRGRQ
;
A
#
# COMPACT_ATOMS: atom_id res chain seq x y z
N MET A 1 -39.74 -17.18 -45.28
CA MET A 1 -40.31 -18.23 -46.16
C MET A 1 -39.16 -18.86 -46.93
N SER A 2 -39.11 -20.21 -46.94
CA SER A 2 -38.43 -21.11 -47.91
C SER A 2 -36.99 -20.77 -48.32
N GLY A 3 -35.96 -21.57 -47.98
CA GLY A 3 -35.76 -22.97 -48.43
C GLY A 3 -35.12 -22.99 -49.83
N ARG A 4 -34.10 -23.78 -50.21
CA ARG A 4 -33.68 -25.14 -49.82
C ARG A 4 -32.34 -25.52 -50.52
N TRP A 5 -31.48 -26.29 -49.83
CA TRP A 5 -30.66 -27.49 -50.25
C TRP A 5 -29.47 -27.27 -51.22
N ILE A 6 -28.30 -27.94 -51.12
CA ILE A 6 -28.00 -29.39 -51.21
C ILE A 6 -26.62 -29.71 -50.57
N ALA A 7 -26.48 -30.92 -50.03
CA ALA A 7 -25.25 -31.54 -49.52
C ALA A 7 -24.55 -32.44 -50.57
N VAL A 8 -23.22 -32.60 -50.48
CA VAL A 8 -22.48 -33.76 -51.02
C VAL A 8 -21.34 -34.16 -50.07
N ILE A 9 -21.19 -35.48 -49.92
CA ILE A 9 -20.31 -36.26 -49.04
C ILE A 9 -19.12 -36.82 -49.84
N ALA A 10 -17.92 -36.93 -49.23
CA ALA A 10 -16.90 -37.98 -49.44
C ALA A 10 -15.83 -37.84 -48.32
N VAL A 11 -15.73 -38.72 -47.32
CA VAL A 11 -15.17 -40.10 -47.25
C VAL A 11 -13.67 -40.18 -47.59
N GLY A 12 -12.87 -40.54 -46.58
CA GLY A 12 -11.46 -40.94 -46.68
C GLY A 12 -10.92 -41.45 -45.33
N LEU A 13 -11.09 -42.74 -45.09
CA LEU A 13 -10.53 -43.54 -43.98
C LEU A 13 -9.15 -44.10 -44.36
N ALA A 14 -8.18 -44.13 -43.43
CA ALA A 14 -7.18 -45.22 -43.21
C ALA A 14 -6.23 -44.79 -42.06
N SER A 15 -6.25 -45.38 -40.86
CA SER A 15 -5.78 -46.72 -40.43
C SER A 15 -4.30 -46.80 -40.02
N ILE A 16 -4.09 -46.93 -38.69
CA ILE A 16 -3.27 -47.93 -37.95
C ILE A 16 -1.75 -48.00 -38.16
N GLY A 17 -1.03 -47.95 -37.03
CA GLY A 17 0.33 -48.50 -36.87
C GLY A 17 0.84 -48.38 -35.43
N ALA A 18 0.69 -49.45 -34.65
CA ALA A 18 1.21 -49.60 -33.28
C ALA A 18 2.48 -50.46 -33.26
N ALA A 19 3.47 -50.07 -32.45
CA ALA A 19 4.53 -50.87 -31.82
C ALA A 19 5.50 -49.87 -31.15
N GLY A 20 6.05 -50.00 -29.95
CA GLY A 20 6.17 -51.13 -29.04
C GLY A 20 7.51 -50.95 -28.30
N VAL A 21 7.44 -50.85 -26.97
CA VAL A 21 8.42 -51.29 -25.95
C VAL A 21 9.87 -50.75 -25.99
N GLY A 22 10.28 -50.17 -24.86
CA GLY A 22 11.69 -49.94 -24.52
C GLY A 22 11.86 -49.36 -23.11
N ILE A 23 11.75 -50.22 -22.10
CA ILE A 23 12.08 -49.93 -20.69
C ILE A 23 13.60 -49.91 -20.55
N ALA A 24 14.16 -48.88 -19.92
CA ALA A 24 15.48 -48.95 -19.30
C ALA A 24 15.48 -48.20 -17.96
N VAL A 25 15.43 -48.99 -16.90
CA VAL A 25 15.77 -48.64 -15.52
C VAL A 25 17.29 -48.59 -15.42
N ALA A 26 17.85 -47.54 -14.81
CA ALA A 26 19.22 -47.56 -14.31
C ALA A 26 19.24 -46.99 -12.88
N GLN A 27 19.52 -47.88 -11.93
CA GLN A 27 19.78 -47.60 -10.53
C GLN A 27 21.24 -47.15 -10.35
N ASN A 28 21.40 -46.04 -9.62
CA ASN A 28 22.20 -45.89 -8.40
C ASN A 28 23.65 -46.42 -8.36
N VAL A 29 24.65 -45.51 -8.26
CA VAL A 29 25.88 -45.73 -7.48
C VAL A 29 26.39 -44.40 -6.92
N SER A 30 26.36 -44.26 -5.59
CA SER A 30 27.20 -43.33 -4.83
C SER A 30 28.64 -43.83 -4.76
N PRO A 31 29.63 -42.94 -4.68
CA PRO A 31 30.77 -43.18 -3.80
C PRO A 31 30.97 -42.05 -2.79
N GLN A 32 31.21 -42.46 -1.56
CA GLN A 32 31.55 -41.64 -0.41
C GLN A 32 33.08 -41.59 -0.22
N ALA A 33 33.56 -40.42 0.21
CA ALA A 33 34.80 -40.10 0.94
C ALA A 33 36.14 -40.05 0.18
N ALA A 34 36.71 -38.84 0.10
CA ALA A 34 38.08 -38.57 0.52
C ALA A 34 38.24 -37.10 0.97
N THR A 35 38.80 -36.96 2.17
CA THR A 35 39.21 -35.76 2.90
C THR A 35 40.34 -35.01 2.17
N ALA A 36 40.22 -33.68 2.01
CA ALA A 36 41.37 -32.79 1.87
C ALA A 36 40.96 -31.32 2.13
N THR A 37 41.37 -30.81 3.29
CA THR A 37 41.39 -29.39 3.63
C THR A 37 42.49 -28.68 2.84
N PRO A 38 42.27 -27.45 2.36
CA PRO A 38 43.30 -26.43 2.58
C PRO A 38 42.74 -25.14 3.16
N ALA A 39 43.59 -24.51 3.96
CA ALA A 39 43.35 -23.32 4.76
C ALA A 39 43.04 -22.08 3.91
N VAL A 40 41.99 -21.35 4.31
CA VAL A 40 41.72 -19.99 3.84
C VAL A 40 42.23 -19.01 4.89
N ALA A 41 43.18 -18.19 4.47
CA ALA A 41 43.65 -17.01 5.19
C ALA A 41 42.47 -16.04 5.39
N ARG A 42 42.26 -15.61 6.64
CA ARG A 42 41.29 -14.59 7.02
C ARG A 42 41.84 -13.21 6.67
N GLU A 43 41.32 -12.60 5.62
CA GLU A 43 41.27 -11.14 5.49
C GLU A 43 39.87 -10.67 5.94
N ASN A 44 39.85 -9.72 6.87
CA ASN A 44 38.64 -9.11 7.43
C ASN A 44 37.97 -8.20 6.39
N PRO A 45 36.65 -8.34 6.15
CA PRO A 45 35.86 -7.29 5.51
C PRO A 45 35.43 -6.23 6.53
N PRO A 46 35.24 -4.96 6.11
CA PRO A 46 34.80 -3.88 7.00
C PRO A 46 33.34 -4.04 7.42
N ASP A 47 33.08 -3.77 8.70
CA ASP A 47 31.77 -3.71 9.34
C ASP A 47 30.84 -2.72 8.62
N VAL A 48 29.73 -3.24 8.05
CA VAL A 48 28.55 -2.45 7.68
C VAL A 48 27.32 -3.17 8.21
N ASN A 49 27.05 -2.99 9.50
CA ASN A 49 25.81 -3.38 10.16
C ASN A 49 25.20 -2.14 10.83
N GLY A 50 24.45 -1.37 10.06
CA GLY A 50 23.44 -0.46 10.60
C GLY A 50 22.16 -1.25 10.88
N TRP A 51 21.56 -1.03 12.06
CA TRP A 51 20.29 -1.59 12.55
C TRP A 51 20.35 -2.98 13.21
N ARG A 52 21.07 -3.05 14.33
CA ARG A 52 20.61 -3.74 15.55
C ARG A 52 20.83 -2.83 16.76
N SER A 53 19.75 -2.45 17.44
CA SER A 53 19.79 -1.71 18.70
C SER A 53 20.28 -2.62 19.83
N ALA A 54 21.47 -2.34 20.33
CA ALA A 54 22.00 -2.91 21.56
C ALA A 54 22.37 -1.80 22.56
N GLY A 55 21.56 -1.67 23.62
CA GLY A 55 21.92 -1.13 24.94
C GLY A 55 21.57 0.34 25.25
N PRO A 56 21.55 0.76 26.55
CA PRO A 56 22.04 0.05 27.73
C PRO A 56 21.06 -0.12 28.91
N ARG A 57 21.45 -1.09 29.74
CA ARG A 57 21.00 -1.41 31.10
C ARG A 57 20.92 -0.18 32.03
N VAL A 58 19.71 0.33 32.30
CA VAL A 58 19.42 1.17 33.48
C VAL A 58 18.01 0.84 34.00
N ALA A 59 17.80 -0.38 34.45
CA ALA A 59 16.57 -0.78 35.14
C ALA A 59 16.80 -2.06 35.95
N ARG A 60 17.73 -2.04 36.92
CA ARG A 60 17.85 -3.12 37.93
C ARG A 60 18.53 -2.70 39.23
N ARG A 61 18.29 -1.46 39.68
CA ARG A 61 18.69 -0.98 41.02
C ARG A 61 17.55 -0.19 41.66
N LEU A 62 16.40 -0.81 41.82
CA LEU A 62 15.33 -0.28 42.69
C LEU A 62 14.48 -1.40 43.32
N ALA A 63 15.03 -2.60 43.48
CA ALA A 63 14.34 -3.75 44.08
C ALA A 63 15.08 -4.38 45.29
N ASP A 64 16.30 -3.94 45.62
CA ASP A 64 17.12 -4.55 46.68
C ASP A 64 17.59 -3.48 47.69
N ALA A 65 16.64 -2.82 48.37
CA ALA A 65 16.95 -1.90 49.48
C ALA A 65 15.77 -1.69 50.44
N VAL A 66 15.07 -2.76 50.84
CA VAL A 66 14.26 -2.76 52.08
C VAL A 66 14.29 -4.17 52.67
N GLU A 67 15.43 -4.57 53.22
CA GLU A 67 15.49 -5.67 54.17
C GLU A 67 16.62 -5.35 55.16
N ASP A 68 16.35 -5.58 56.44
CA ASP A 68 17.21 -5.36 57.62
C ASP A 68 17.32 -3.95 58.24
N ALA A 69 16.31 -3.62 59.05
CA ALA A 69 16.53 -3.03 60.37
C ALA A 69 15.45 -3.53 61.36
N ASN A 70 15.81 -4.56 62.13
CA ASN A 70 15.01 -5.19 63.17
C ASN A 70 15.49 -4.70 64.55
N VAL A 71 14.64 -4.10 65.40
CA VAL A 71 14.64 -4.25 66.89
C VAL A 71 13.26 -3.86 67.49
N ARG A 72 12.46 -4.90 67.82
CA ARG A 72 11.66 -5.23 69.04
C ARG A 72 10.81 -4.20 69.86
N PRO A 73 9.80 -4.68 70.63
CA PRO A 73 8.53 -3.99 70.92
C PRO A 73 8.33 -3.56 72.40
N ALA A 74 7.39 -2.64 72.65
CA ALA A 74 6.60 -2.58 73.90
C ALA A 74 5.32 -1.72 73.78
N VAL A 75 4.22 -2.37 74.15
CA VAL A 75 2.86 -1.97 74.59
C VAL A 75 2.63 -0.52 75.05
N GLY A 76 1.48 0.06 74.66
CA GLY A 76 0.84 1.23 75.31
C GLY A 76 -0.42 1.70 74.55
N GLU A 77 -1.53 1.81 75.28
CA GLU A 77 -2.93 1.94 74.84
C GLU A 77 -3.39 3.33 74.33
N GLU A 78 -4.49 3.28 73.56
CA GLU A 78 -5.64 4.21 73.46
C GLU A 78 -5.44 5.74 73.46
N ASN A 79 -5.64 6.34 72.29
CA ASN A 79 -6.70 7.34 72.01
C ASN A 79 -6.37 8.03 70.67
N ASN A 80 -7.30 8.03 69.71
CA ASN A 80 -8.10 9.22 69.38
C ASN A 80 -8.96 8.99 68.12
N GLN A 81 -10.20 9.45 68.21
CA GLN A 81 -11.18 9.46 67.15
C GLN A 81 -10.86 10.54 66.09
N SER A 82 -11.05 10.15 64.83
CA SER A 82 -11.57 10.89 63.66
C SER A 82 -11.55 12.44 63.65
N GLN A 83 -10.81 13.05 62.70
CA GLN A 83 -11.32 13.94 61.62
C GLN A 83 -10.18 14.48 60.71
N PRO A 84 -10.48 14.97 59.47
CA PRO A 84 -9.69 14.72 58.27
C PRO A 84 -8.60 15.77 58.01
N ALA A 85 -7.41 15.31 57.62
CA ALA A 85 -6.43 16.17 56.95
C ALA A 85 -6.79 16.23 55.47
N ALA A 86 -7.03 17.46 54.99
CA ALA A 86 -7.31 17.78 53.61
C ALA A 86 -6.25 17.19 52.66
N ASP A 87 -6.71 16.55 51.58
CA ASP A 87 -5.92 16.32 50.39
C ASP A 87 -5.48 17.68 49.83
N ALA A 88 -4.26 18.10 50.18
CA ALA A 88 -3.58 19.14 49.44
C ALA A 88 -3.24 18.58 48.05
N PRO A 89 -3.66 19.22 46.95
CA PRO A 89 -3.27 18.78 45.63
C PRO A 89 -1.75 18.89 45.52
N ALA A 90 -1.08 17.78 45.21
CA ALA A 90 0.33 17.81 44.84
C ALA A 90 0.49 18.77 43.65
N GLU A 91 1.01 19.97 43.91
CA GLU A 91 1.36 20.94 42.89
C GLU A 91 2.35 20.27 41.93
N ARG A 92 1.86 19.94 40.73
CA ARG A 92 2.73 19.52 39.63
C ARG A 92 3.63 20.70 39.32
N SER A 93 4.88 20.64 39.77
CA SER A 93 5.92 21.57 39.37
C SER A 93 5.86 21.75 37.85
N PRO A 94 5.67 22.98 37.33
CA PRO A 94 5.59 23.19 35.91
C PRO A 94 6.89 22.72 35.25
N PRO A 95 6.83 22.19 34.01
CA PRO A 95 8.04 21.81 33.29
C PRO A 95 8.98 23.00 33.25
N ARG A 96 10.28 22.77 33.52
CA ARG A 96 11.31 23.79 33.42
C ARG A 96 11.51 24.19 31.97
N SER A 97 10.65 25.09 31.46
CA SER A 97 10.78 25.69 30.14
C SER A 97 11.66 26.94 30.24
N SER A 98 12.83 26.94 29.61
CA SER A 98 13.56 28.16 29.35
C SER A 98 13.00 28.83 28.10
N ILE A 99 12.40 30.00 28.27
CA ILE A 99 11.98 30.83 27.14
C ILE A 99 13.26 31.39 26.48
N LEU A 100 13.37 31.24 25.16
CA LEU A 100 14.43 31.83 24.36
C LEU A 100 14.38 33.36 24.51
N ARG A 101 15.34 33.93 25.24
CA ARG A 101 15.28 35.33 25.70
C ARG A 101 15.52 36.38 24.61
N GLU A 102 15.98 35.98 23.43
CA GLU A 102 16.45 36.91 22.39
C GLU A 102 15.68 36.85 21.07
N GLY A 103 14.61 36.04 20.97
CA GLY A 103 13.78 35.96 19.77
C GLY A 103 14.50 35.43 18.51
N LYS A 104 15.78 35.04 18.61
CA LYS A 104 16.57 34.47 17.53
C LYS A 104 16.65 32.96 17.67
N LEU A 105 16.32 32.23 16.61
CA LEU A 105 16.42 30.78 16.59
C LEU A 105 17.89 30.34 16.82
N PRO A 106 18.13 29.20 17.50
CA PRO A 106 19.49 28.70 17.73
C PRO A 106 20.22 28.40 16.41
N SER A 107 21.30 29.13 16.11
CA SER A 107 22.01 29.06 14.83
C SER A 107 23.46 28.55 14.96
N GLY A 108 23.73 27.70 15.95
CA GLY A 108 25.10 27.24 16.30
C GLY A 108 25.85 26.46 15.21
N GLN A 109 25.15 25.97 14.18
CA GLN A 109 25.70 25.25 13.03
C GLN A 109 25.47 26.03 11.71
N GLY A 110 25.24 27.35 11.79
CA GLY A 110 24.98 28.19 10.62
C GLY A 110 23.60 27.96 9.99
N GLN A 111 22.62 27.48 10.77
CA GLN A 111 21.26 27.29 10.30
C GLN A 111 20.65 28.61 9.83
N VAL A 112 19.88 28.53 8.75
CA VAL A 112 19.18 29.66 8.15
C VAL A 112 17.71 29.34 8.00
N TRP A 113 16.86 30.36 8.20
CA TRP A 113 15.44 30.29 7.89
C TRP A 113 15.22 30.62 6.42
N GLN A 114 14.58 29.72 5.68
CA GLN A 114 14.20 29.92 4.29
C GLN A 114 12.76 29.51 4.07
N GLU A 115 12.10 30.21 3.16
CA GLU A 115 10.74 29.94 2.74
C GLU A 115 10.72 29.71 1.24
N TYR A 116 10.06 28.63 0.81
CA TYR A 116 9.93 28.25 -0.58
C TYR A 116 8.46 28.30 -0.99
N ASP A 117 8.16 28.95 -2.11
CA ASP A 117 6.82 28.98 -2.68
C ASP A 117 6.48 27.61 -3.31
N ILE A 118 5.49 26.93 -2.74
CA ILE A 118 4.95 25.66 -3.25
C ILE A 118 3.52 25.82 -3.79
N SER A 119 3.00 27.05 -3.79
CA SER A 119 1.65 27.38 -4.28
C SER A 119 1.39 26.95 -5.72
N PRO A 120 2.36 26.94 -6.66
CA PRO A 120 2.12 26.47 -8.03
C PRO A 120 1.71 24.99 -8.09
N PHE A 121 2.24 24.19 -7.19
CA PHE A 121 1.95 22.77 -7.07
C PHE A 121 0.63 22.53 -6.33
N THR A 122 0.50 23.06 -5.11
CA THR A 122 -0.65 22.80 -4.23
C THR A 122 -1.98 23.30 -4.80
N ARG A 123 -1.98 24.40 -5.57
CA ARG A 123 -3.19 24.93 -6.22
C ARG A 123 -3.73 24.03 -7.32
N ARG A 124 -2.89 23.20 -7.93
CA ARG A 124 -3.28 22.26 -8.98
C ARG A 124 -3.74 20.92 -8.42
N VAL A 125 -3.15 20.48 -7.33
CA VAL A 125 -3.50 19.20 -6.69
C VAL A 125 -4.79 19.34 -5.89
N THR A 126 -5.90 18.96 -6.50
CA THR A 126 -7.24 18.96 -5.86
C THR A 126 -7.67 17.60 -5.33
N THR A 127 -6.86 16.56 -5.57
CA THR A 127 -7.16 15.17 -5.21
C THR A 127 -7.00 14.88 -3.72
N THR A 128 -6.28 15.72 -2.98
CA THR A 128 -6.06 15.57 -1.53
C THR A 128 -6.32 16.88 -0.80
N LYS A 129 -6.69 16.78 0.48
CA LYS A 129 -6.93 17.93 1.36
C LYS A 129 -5.63 18.66 1.75
N ARG A 130 -4.50 17.94 1.75
CA ARG A 130 -3.18 18.40 2.22
C ARG A 130 -2.08 18.08 1.20
N PRO A 131 -2.07 18.73 0.02
CA PRO A 131 -1.04 18.50 -0.99
C PRO A 131 0.37 18.88 -0.51
N GLU A 132 0.49 19.83 0.42
CA GLU A 132 1.78 20.24 1.00
C GLU A 132 2.50 19.10 1.73
N GLN A 133 1.76 18.11 2.25
CA GLN A 133 2.33 16.94 2.91
C GLN A 133 3.19 16.11 1.94
N MET A 134 2.88 16.14 0.65
CA MET A 134 3.64 15.39 -0.36
C MET A 134 5.07 15.92 -0.48
N VAL A 135 5.23 17.24 -0.41
CA VAL A 135 6.54 17.88 -0.44
C VAL A 135 7.33 17.53 0.83
N ILE A 136 6.70 17.62 2.01
CA ILE A 136 7.31 17.23 3.28
C ILE A 136 7.77 15.77 3.24
N ASP A 137 6.90 14.87 2.80
CA ASP A 137 7.21 13.44 2.73
C ASP A 137 8.42 13.19 1.82
N TRP A 138 8.50 13.85 0.67
CA TRP A 138 9.65 13.72 -0.24
C TRP A 138 10.94 14.30 0.35
N VAL A 139 10.87 15.43 1.05
CA VAL A 139 12.01 15.97 1.81
C VAL A 139 12.50 14.95 2.82
N LEU A 140 11.61 14.43 3.69
CA LEU A 140 11.98 13.45 4.70
C LEU A 140 12.53 12.14 4.10
N ARG A 141 12.05 11.74 2.92
CA ARG A 141 12.53 10.54 2.19
C ARG A 141 13.93 10.73 1.62
N GLU A 142 14.27 11.92 1.14
CA GLU A 142 15.59 12.20 0.57
C GLU A 142 16.64 12.45 1.64
N THR A 143 16.28 13.20 2.68
CA THR A 143 17.23 13.65 3.71
C THR A 143 17.29 12.71 4.90
N GLY A 144 16.31 11.82 5.06
CA GLY A 144 16.11 10.98 6.23
C GLY A 144 15.43 11.71 7.38
N TYR A 145 14.72 10.95 8.22
CA TYR A 145 14.02 11.46 9.41
C TYR A 145 15.00 12.00 10.46
N GLU A 146 16.14 11.33 10.64
CA GLU A 146 17.14 11.68 11.66
C GLU A 146 17.76 13.05 11.44
N ALA A 147 17.93 13.49 10.19
CA ALA A 147 18.47 14.81 9.89
C ALA A 147 17.64 15.94 10.52
N TRP A 148 16.32 15.77 10.62
CA TRP A 148 15.38 16.75 11.17
C TRP A 148 15.13 16.59 12.69
N HIS A 149 15.56 15.48 13.27
CA HIS A 149 15.33 15.16 14.69
C HIS A 149 16.62 14.83 15.44
N SER A 150 17.72 15.38 14.96
CA SER A 150 19.05 15.25 15.55
C SER A 150 19.33 16.37 16.56
N ASP A 151 20.59 16.47 17.00
CA ASP A 151 21.08 17.55 17.85
C ASP A 151 21.00 18.93 17.18
N VAL A 152 20.92 18.97 15.85
CA VAL A 152 20.75 20.21 15.09
C VAL A 152 19.30 20.65 15.19
N VAL A 153 19.05 21.75 15.92
CA VAL A 153 17.73 22.40 15.96
C VAL A 153 17.31 22.73 14.52
N SER A 154 16.22 22.11 14.08
CA SER A 154 15.70 22.25 12.74
C SER A 154 14.17 22.33 12.75
N VAL A 155 13.62 22.91 11.68
CA VAL A 155 12.17 23.06 11.50
C VAL A 155 11.84 22.74 10.05
N LEU A 156 10.85 21.88 9.84
CA LEU A 156 10.22 21.62 8.55
C LEU A 156 8.71 21.77 8.73
N SER A 157 8.13 22.77 8.08
CA SER A 157 6.70 23.03 8.17
C SER A 157 6.19 23.57 6.85
N ALA A 158 5.01 23.14 6.41
CA ALA A 158 4.40 23.62 5.19
C ALA A 158 2.94 24.00 5.42
N ASP A 159 2.50 25.04 4.72
CA ASP A 159 1.09 25.29 4.45
C ASP A 159 0.81 25.16 2.95
N LYS A 160 -0.36 25.62 2.49
CA LYS A 160 -0.73 25.51 1.08
C LYS A 160 0.09 26.39 0.16
N ASP A 161 0.71 27.46 0.64
CA ASP A 161 1.45 28.40 -0.20
C ASP A 161 2.96 28.26 -0.02
N MET A 162 3.45 28.01 1.20
CA MET A 162 4.87 28.06 1.53
C MET A 162 5.36 26.82 2.29
N LEU A 163 6.55 26.35 1.92
CA LEU A 163 7.38 25.45 2.72
C LEU A 163 8.40 26.28 3.51
N ARG A 164 8.37 26.19 4.83
CA ARG A 164 9.28 26.87 5.76
C ARG A 164 10.31 25.89 6.31
N VAL A 165 11.58 26.24 6.17
CA VAL A 165 12.70 25.37 6.51
C VAL A 165 13.73 26.13 7.33
N TYR A 166 14.04 25.59 8.50
CA TYR A 166 15.17 26.02 9.32
C TYR A 166 16.21 24.90 9.37
N HIS A 167 17.31 25.04 8.65
CA HIS A 167 18.39 24.06 8.63
C HIS A 167 19.70 24.66 8.14
N THR A 168 20.79 23.89 8.21
CA THR A 168 22.10 24.21 7.61
C THR A 168 22.01 24.49 6.11
N PRO A 169 22.93 25.32 5.54
CA PRO A 169 22.89 25.68 4.11
C PRO A 169 23.02 24.49 3.16
N GLN A 170 23.68 23.41 3.58
CA GLN A 170 23.80 22.18 2.80
C GLN A 170 22.43 21.51 2.62
N MET A 171 21.66 21.40 3.69
CA MET A 171 20.31 20.83 3.64
C MET A 171 19.37 21.71 2.81
N GLN A 172 19.49 23.03 2.95
CA GLN A 172 18.68 23.97 2.16
C GLN A 172 18.86 23.79 0.65
N ARG A 173 20.06 23.41 0.17
CA ARG A 173 20.27 23.11 -1.25
C ARG A 173 19.51 21.87 -1.71
N VAL A 174 19.47 20.82 -0.87
CA VAL A 174 18.73 19.59 -1.16
C VAL A 174 17.23 19.87 -1.20
N VAL A 175 16.73 20.64 -0.24
CA VAL A 175 15.31 21.02 -0.20
C VAL A 175 14.95 21.91 -1.40
N ALA A 176 15.79 22.87 -1.77
CA ALA A 176 15.58 23.70 -2.95
C ALA A 176 15.44 22.87 -4.23
N ASP A 177 16.36 21.92 -4.47
CA ASP A 177 16.31 21.02 -5.64
C ASP A 177 15.03 20.17 -5.65
N LEU A 178 14.60 19.66 -4.48
CA LEU A 178 13.34 18.95 -4.37
C LEU A 178 12.13 19.83 -4.67
N VAL A 179 12.06 21.02 -4.08
CA VAL A 179 10.93 21.94 -4.32
C VAL A 179 10.84 22.30 -5.79
N ASP A 180 11.98 22.57 -6.44
CA ASP A 180 12.00 22.87 -7.88
C ASP A 180 11.38 21.73 -8.72
N ARG A 181 11.58 20.46 -8.33
CA ARG A 181 10.93 19.28 -8.97
C ARG A 181 9.41 19.27 -8.86
N PHE A 182 8.86 19.90 -7.82
CA PHE A 182 7.41 20.04 -7.67
C PHE A 182 6.86 21.23 -8.45
N VAL A 183 7.53 22.38 -8.41
CA VAL A 183 6.94 23.65 -8.90
C VAL A 183 7.30 23.96 -10.35
N ASN A 184 8.35 23.34 -10.90
CA ASN A 184 8.77 23.59 -12.27
C ASN A 184 7.67 23.13 -13.26
N PRO A 185 7.07 24.04 -14.06
CA PRO A 185 5.96 23.71 -14.94
C PRO A 185 6.27 22.58 -15.93
N GLN A 186 7.53 22.47 -16.37
CA GLN A 186 7.94 21.42 -17.31
C GLN A 186 7.85 20.03 -16.72
N GLN A 187 8.17 19.90 -15.43
CA GLN A 187 8.13 18.62 -14.71
C GLN A 187 6.75 18.33 -14.14
N MET A 188 6.01 19.37 -13.78
CA MET A 188 4.67 19.26 -13.19
C MET A 188 3.65 18.60 -14.14
N ASN A 189 3.82 18.75 -15.46
CA ASN A 189 2.96 18.14 -16.48
C ASN A 189 3.38 16.71 -16.87
N HIS A 190 4.38 16.14 -16.19
CA HIS A 190 4.84 14.79 -16.47
C HIS A 190 3.88 13.77 -15.86
N ALA A 191 3.55 12.71 -16.60
CA ALA A 191 2.60 11.70 -16.16
C ALA A 191 3.13 10.27 -16.31
N TYR A 192 2.57 9.38 -15.50
CA TYR A 192 2.95 7.99 -15.41
C TYR A 192 1.74 7.09 -15.65
N GLY A 193 1.92 6.10 -16.52
CA GLY A 193 0.98 5.00 -16.68
C GLY A 193 1.32 3.88 -15.72
N LEU A 194 0.31 3.40 -15.00
CA LEU A 194 0.43 2.34 -14.03
C LEU A 194 -0.38 1.13 -14.49
N ARG A 195 0.23 -0.06 -14.44
CA ARG A 195 -0.47 -1.32 -14.76
C ARG A 195 -0.16 -2.41 -13.74
N VAL A 196 -1.20 -2.90 -13.07
CA VAL A 196 -1.18 -4.00 -12.11
C VAL A 196 -1.75 -5.25 -12.75
N VAL A 197 -0.96 -6.32 -12.77
CA VAL A 197 -1.31 -7.58 -13.41
C VAL A 197 -1.02 -8.72 -12.43
N THR A 198 -1.85 -9.75 -12.43
CA THR A 198 -1.48 -11.05 -11.83
C THR A 198 -1.47 -12.14 -12.88
N ILE A 199 -0.53 -13.07 -12.74
CA ILE A 199 -0.39 -14.22 -13.64
C ILE A 199 -0.19 -15.49 -12.83
N GLY A 200 -0.98 -16.53 -13.11
CA GLY A 200 -0.99 -17.76 -12.29
C GLY A 200 0.39 -18.43 -12.21
N SER A 201 1.04 -18.63 -13.36
CA SER A 201 2.38 -19.24 -13.41
C SER A 201 3.50 -18.20 -13.68
N PRO A 202 4.59 -18.19 -12.89
CA PRO A 202 5.73 -17.27 -13.04
C PRO A 202 6.67 -17.61 -14.21
N ASN A 203 6.34 -18.61 -15.04
CA ASN A 203 7.13 -19.03 -16.20
C ASN A 203 7.24 -17.95 -17.31
N TRP A 204 6.50 -16.84 -17.21
CA TRP A 204 6.69 -15.67 -18.08
C TRP A 204 8.13 -15.12 -17.98
N ARG A 205 8.82 -15.33 -16.86
CA ARG A 205 10.21 -14.92 -16.70
C ARG A 205 11.17 -15.65 -17.63
N GLU A 206 10.92 -16.93 -17.93
CA GLU A 206 11.79 -17.71 -18.81
C GLU A 206 11.80 -17.14 -20.23
N THR A 207 10.63 -16.71 -20.71
CA THR A 207 10.47 -16.09 -22.04
C THR A 207 10.97 -14.65 -22.06
N ALA A 208 10.90 -13.94 -20.94
CA ALA A 208 11.36 -12.56 -20.83
C ALA A 208 12.84 -12.40 -20.44
N LEU A 209 13.55 -13.47 -20.07
CA LEU A 209 14.87 -13.38 -19.43
C LEU A 209 15.90 -12.55 -20.24
N GLY A 210 15.87 -12.64 -21.57
CA GLY A 210 16.80 -11.92 -22.44
C GLY A 210 16.57 -10.41 -22.55
N ILE A 211 15.37 -9.92 -22.20
CA ILE A 211 14.99 -8.49 -22.29
C ILE A 211 14.93 -7.80 -20.92
N LEU A 212 15.05 -8.57 -19.83
CA LEU A 212 14.96 -8.08 -18.46
C LEU A 212 16.32 -7.62 -17.93
N LYS A 213 16.45 -6.35 -17.53
CA LYS A 213 17.66 -5.83 -16.87
C LYS A 213 17.42 -5.71 -15.36
N PRO A 214 17.98 -6.57 -14.51
CA PRO A 214 17.67 -6.58 -13.08
C PRO A 214 18.16 -5.32 -12.36
N ILE A 215 17.37 -4.84 -11.39
CA ILE A 215 17.74 -3.77 -10.46
C ILE A 215 17.82 -4.36 -9.05
N PRO A 216 18.80 -3.97 -8.21
CA PRO A 216 18.81 -4.37 -6.81
C PRO A 216 17.57 -3.87 -6.07
N VAL A 217 16.98 -4.75 -5.28
CA VAL A 217 15.77 -4.52 -4.49
C VAL A 217 16.07 -4.91 -3.05
N GLN A 218 15.67 -4.07 -2.09
CA GLN A 218 15.90 -4.31 -0.66
C GLN A 218 14.82 -5.20 -0.05
N ALA A 219 13.58 -5.12 -0.54
CA ALA A 219 12.50 -5.94 -0.01
C ALA A 219 12.68 -7.43 -0.35
N GLN A 220 12.54 -8.29 0.66
CA GLN A 220 12.69 -9.73 0.48
C GLN A 220 11.57 -10.32 -0.38
N GLY A 221 11.94 -11.22 -1.29
CA GLY A 221 10.99 -11.88 -2.19
C GLY A 221 10.42 -10.96 -3.28
N VAL A 222 10.98 -9.77 -3.47
CA VAL A 222 10.62 -8.84 -4.54
C VAL A 222 11.76 -8.79 -5.55
N GLN A 223 11.42 -8.70 -6.83
CA GLN A 223 12.37 -8.56 -7.91
C GLN A 223 11.92 -7.41 -8.81
N ALA A 224 12.87 -6.65 -9.34
CA ALA A 224 12.57 -5.55 -10.25
C ALA A 224 13.51 -5.58 -11.46
N TRP A 225 12.98 -5.16 -12.60
CA TRP A 225 13.71 -5.08 -13.86
C TRP A 225 13.37 -3.81 -14.63
N LEU A 226 14.32 -3.40 -15.46
CA LEU A 226 14.13 -2.40 -16.50
C LEU A 226 13.91 -3.07 -17.84
N LEU A 227 12.96 -2.53 -18.59
CA LEU A 227 12.68 -2.91 -19.97
C LEU A 227 12.58 -1.66 -20.83
N ASN A 228 12.87 -1.80 -22.12
CA ASN A 228 12.47 -0.77 -23.08
C ASN A 228 10.95 -0.72 -23.21
N LYS A 229 10.40 0.42 -23.63
CA LYS A 229 8.93 0.60 -23.76
C LYS A 229 8.30 -0.40 -24.74
N GLU A 230 8.98 -0.68 -25.84
CA GLU A 230 8.52 -1.63 -26.86
C GLU A 230 8.52 -3.07 -26.33
N ASP A 231 9.63 -3.49 -25.71
CA ASP A 231 9.78 -4.82 -25.09
C ASP A 231 8.72 -5.06 -24.00
N ALA A 232 8.46 -4.05 -23.17
CA ALA A 232 7.41 -4.12 -22.15
C ALA A 232 6.01 -4.28 -22.76
N ALA A 233 5.71 -3.57 -23.85
CA ALA A 233 4.43 -3.68 -24.55
C ALA A 233 4.26 -5.07 -25.19
N LEU A 234 5.32 -5.61 -25.81
CA LEU A 234 5.32 -6.95 -26.39
C LEU A 234 5.16 -8.02 -25.31
N LEU A 235 5.91 -7.93 -24.21
CA LEU A 235 5.81 -8.85 -23.09
C LEU A 235 4.39 -8.86 -22.52
N LEU A 236 3.80 -7.69 -22.33
CA LEU A 236 2.43 -7.59 -21.84
C LEU A 236 1.39 -8.13 -22.83
N ALA A 237 1.56 -7.88 -24.13
CA ALA A 237 0.70 -8.43 -25.18
C ALA A 237 0.82 -9.96 -25.31
N GLN A 238 1.98 -10.54 -24.98
CA GLN A 238 2.16 -11.99 -24.89
C GLN A 238 1.46 -12.54 -23.65
N MET A 239 1.66 -11.92 -22.49
CA MET A 239 1.02 -12.33 -21.24
C MET A 239 -0.51 -12.24 -21.32
N SER A 240 -1.06 -11.21 -21.95
CA SER A 240 -2.52 -11.03 -22.07
C SER A 240 -3.22 -12.11 -22.89
N LYS A 241 -2.48 -12.91 -23.67
CA LYS A 241 -3.05 -14.05 -24.42
C LYS A 241 -3.25 -15.29 -23.55
N ARG A 242 -2.68 -15.32 -22.34
CA ARG A 242 -2.79 -16.47 -21.44
C ARG A 242 -4.12 -16.44 -20.69
N SER A 243 -4.66 -17.63 -20.40
CA SER A 243 -5.92 -17.78 -19.68
C SER A 243 -5.82 -17.39 -18.19
N ASP A 244 -4.61 -17.45 -17.62
CA ASP A 244 -4.30 -17.12 -16.23
C ASP A 244 -3.92 -15.65 -16.01
N PHE A 245 -4.02 -14.81 -17.04
CA PHE A 245 -3.76 -13.38 -16.96
C PHE A 245 -4.97 -12.62 -16.40
N ARG A 246 -4.71 -11.71 -15.46
CA ARG A 246 -5.69 -10.77 -14.91
C ARG A 246 -5.06 -9.37 -14.85
N ASP A 247 -5.77 -8.39 -15.39
CA ASP A 247 -5.38 -6.98 -15.35
C ASP A 247 -6.35 -6.22 -14.45
N TYR A 248 -5.81 -5.52 -13.45
CA TYR A 248 -6.57 -4.75 -12.47
C TYR A 248 -6.53 -3.24 -12.75
N SER A 249 -5.90 -2.84 -13.85
CA SER A 249 -5.60 -1.45 -14.15
C SER A 249 -6.72 -0.82 -14.96
N SER A 250 -7.09 0.40 -14.62
CA SER A 250 -7.89 1.20 -15.54
C SER A 250 -6.99 1.68 -16.70
N PRO A 251 -7.39 1.51 -17.97
CA PRO A 251 -6.60 1.93 -19.14
C PRO A 251 -6.25 3.42 -19.16
N GLN A 252 -7.00 4.24 -18.42
CA GLN A 252 -6.85 5.69 -18.33
C GLN A 252 -6.14 6.15 -17.06
N LEU A 253 -5.60 5.23 -16.26
CA LEU A 253 -4.99 5.60 -15.00
C LEU A 253 -3.65 6.30 -15.23
N MET A 254 -3.67 7.61 -15.00
CA MET A 254 -2.51 8.47 -15.07
C MET A 254 -2.20 9.05 -13.69
N VAL A 255 -0.93 8.99 -13.32
CA VAL A 255 -0.42 9.62 -12.10
C VAL A 255 0.45 10.78 -12.51
N TYR A 256 0.12 11.99 -12.06
CA TYR A 256 0.92 13.17 -12.35
C TYR A 256 2.12 13.26 -11.41
N ASN A 257 3.17 13.93 -11.88
CA ASN A 257 4.38 14.18 -11.11
C ASN A 257 4.06 14.82 -9.75
N GLY A 258 4.72 14.32 -8.70
CA GLY A 258 4.56 14.81 -7.34
C GLY A 258 3.23 14.44 -6.67
N GLN A 259 2.27 13.83 -7.38
CA GLN A 259 1.01 13.37 -6.83
C GLN A 259 1.09 11.90 -6.39
N SER A 260 0.27 11.51 -5.40
CA SER A 260 0.15 10.12 -4.97
C SER A 260 -1.21 9.62 -5.38
N ILE A 261 -1.25 8.42 -5.93
CA ILE A 261 -2.48 7.71 -6.19
C ILE A 261 -2.53 6.48 -5.32
N VAL A 262 -3.72 6.20 -4.77
CA VAL A 262 -4.01 4.95 -4.08
C VAL A 262 -4.99 4.17 -4.94
N LEU A 263 -4.58 2.99 -5.38
CA LEU A 263 -5.43 2.01 -6.02
C LEU A 263 -5.71 0.90 -5.05
N GLY A 264 -6.96 0.50 -4.91
CA GLY A 264 -7.26 -0.64 -4.08
C GLY A 264 -8.69 -1.09 -4.24
N SER A 265 -8.90 -2.34 -3.90
CA SER A 265 -10.23 -2.91 -3.73
C SER A 265 -10.16 -3.76 -2.47
N THR A 266 -10.88 -3.33 -1.44
CA THR A 266 -11.06 -4.09 -0.21
C THR A 266 -12.51 -4.48 -0.05
N ARG A 267 -12.73 -5.71 0.39
CA ARG A 267 -14.05 -6.28 0.65
C ARG A 267 -14.14 -6.64 2.13
N PRO A 268 -15.14 -6.11 2.85
CA PRO A 268 -15.37 -6.54 4.21
C PRO A 268 -15.97 -7.94 4.26
N LYS A 269 -15.40 -8.78 5.12
CA LYS A 269 -15.93 -10.10 5.47
C LYS A 269 -16.24 -10.15 6.95
N GLN A 270 -17.51 -10.42 7.27
CA GLN A 270 -17.97 -10.62 8.64
C GLN A 270 -17.85 -12.09 9.03
N TYR A 271 -17.54 -12.34 10.30
CA TYR A 271 -17.44 -13.70 10.85
C TYR A 271 -17.80 -13.73 12.33
N ALA A 272 -18.18 -14.91 12.82
CA ALA A 272 -18.44 -15.14 14.25
C ALA A 272 -17.10 -15.17 15.01
N ARG A 273 -16.72 -14.06 15.63
CA ARG A 273 -15.39 -13.90 16.24
C ARG A 273 -15.31 -14.58 17.59
N SER A 274 -16.28 -14.32 18.45
CA SER A 274 -16.27 -14.81 19.82
C SER A 274 -17.70 -14.94 20.34
N ILE A 275 -17.82 -15.55 21.52
CA ILE A 275 -19.07 -15.63 22.26
C ILE A 275 -18.83 -14.93 23.60
N ILE A 276 -19.65 -13.94 23.91
CA ILE A 276 -19.60 -13.22 25.18
C ILE A 276 -20.70 -13.78 26.08
N PRO A 277 -20.37 -14.39 27.24
CA PRO A 277 -21.38 -14.85 28.17
C PRO A 277 -22.12 -13.65 28.79
N ARG A 278 -23.45 -13.69 28.79
CA ARG A 278 -24.31 -12.65 29.35
C ARG A 278 -25.23 -13.25 30.43
N PRO A 279 -24.75 -13.37 31.68
CA PRO A 279 -25.55 -13.93 32.76
C PRO A 279 -26.80 -13.05 33.00
N GLY A 280 -27.98 -13.67 33.07
CA GLY A 280 -29.25 -12.97 33.33
C GLY A 280 -30.01 -12.48 32.08
N ALA A 281 -29.48 -12.67 30.87
CA ALA A 281 -30.22 -12.46 29.62
C ALA A 281 -30.60 -13.81 28.99
N PHE A 282 -31.65 -13.83 28.15
CA PHE A 282 -32.00 -14.99 27.33
C PHE A 282 -31.92 -14.62 25.84
N PRO A 283 -31.03 -15.23 25.04
CA PRO A 283 -30.06 -16.28 25.41
C PRO A 283 -28.95 -15.79 26.36
N PRO A 284 -28.33 -16.69 27.17
CA PRO A 284 -27.32 -16.34 28.19
C PRO A 284 -25.94 -16.02 27.61
N TYR A 285 -25.89 -15.72 26.31
CA TYR A 285 -24.68 -15.42 25.56
C TYR A 285 -25.03 -14.52 24.39
N GLU A 286 -24.04 -13.79 23.91
CA GLU A 286 -24.12 -12.93 22.74
C GLU A 286 -23.00 -13.32 21.78
N LEU A 287 -23.31 -13.40 20.49
CA LEU A 287 -22.32 -13.68 19.45
C LEU A 287 -21.61 -12.37 19.08
N GLU A 288 -20.31 -12.29 19.34
CA GLU A 288 -19.49 -11.17 18.88
C GLU A 288 -19.16 -11.37 17.41
N LEU A 289 -19.66 -10.49 16.54
CA LEU A 289 -19.32 -10.48 15.13
C LEU A 289 -18.03 -9.67 14.91
N GLY A 290 -17.03 -10.31 14.30
CA GLY A 290 -15.83 -9.66 13.81
C GLY A 290 -15.97 -9.24 12.35
N ARG A 291 -15.14 -8.28 11.93
CA ARG A 291 -15.01 -7.86 10.53
C ARG A 291 -13.53 -7.80 10.16
N ILE A 292 -13.18 -8.36 9.02
CA ILE A 292 -11.85 -8.25 8.40
C ILE A 292 -12.04 -7.80 6.97
N ASP A 293 -11.18 -6.88 6.52
CA ASP A 293 -11.16 -6.42 5.15
C ASP A 293 -10.12 -7.23 4.36
N GLU A 294 -10.57 -7.90 3.30
CA GLU A 294 -9.75 -8.68 2.35
C GLU A 294 -9.56 -7.85 1.08
N GLY A 295 -8.35 -7.81 0.52
CA GLY A 295 -8.09 -7.14 -0.74
C GLY A 295 -6.66 -6.63 -0.89
N TYR A 296 -6.51 -5.57 -1.67
CA TYR A 296 -5.22 -4.94 -1.90
C TYR A 296 -5.31 -3.41 -1.90
N SER A 297 -4.20 -2.78 -1.56
CA SER A 297 -3.94 -1.35 -1.66
C SER A 297 -2.55 -1.13 -2.23
N LEU A 298 -2.44 -0.36 -3.31
CA LEU A 298 -1.22 0.03 -3.98
C LEU A 298 -1.18 1.57 -3.99
N GLU A 299 -0.16 2.13 -3.37
CA GLU A 299 0.15 3.55 -3.43
C GLU A 299 1.37 3.77 -4.33
N LEU A 300 1.24 4.69 -5.28
CA LEU A 300 2.37 5.15 -6.11
C LEU A 300 2.53 6.66 -5.97
N SER A 301 3.72 7.08 -5.58
CA SER A 301 4.15 8.48 -5.55
C SER A 301 5.38 8.66 -6.43
N PRO A 302 5.26 9.13 -7.68
CA PRO A 302 6.39 9.42 -8.54
C PRO A 302 6.85 10.89 -8.42
N LEU A 303 8.14 11.11 -8.59
CA LEU A 303 8.78 12.42 -8.67
C LEU A 303 9.90 12.36 -9.71
N VAL A 304 9.73 13.08 -10.81
CA VAL A 304 10.72 13.19 -11.87
C VAL A 304 11.90 14.07 -11.45
N SER A 305 13.11 13.78 -11.94
CA SER A 305 14.28 14.65 -11.76
C SER A 305 14.17 15.94 -12.58
N MET A 306 14.99 16.94 -12.24
CA MET A 306 14.94 18.26 -12.89
C MET A 306 15.26 18.26 -14.38
N ASP A 307 16.07 17.31 -14.82
CA ASP A 307 16.43 17.08 -16.22
C ASP A 307 15.43 16.20 -16.98
N ALA A 308 14.36 15.74 -16.32
CA ALA A 308 13.41 14.73 -16.83
C ALA A 308 14.04 13.38 -17.22
N ALA A 309 15.33 13.14 -16.94
CA ALA A 309 16.04 11.94 -17.38
C ALA A 309 15.71 10.73 -16.52
N THR A 310 15.48 10.95 -15.22
CA THR A 310 15.18 9.90 -14.25
C THR A 310 13.88 10.16 -13.52
N THR A 311 13.24 9.08 -13.08
CA THR A 311 12.09 9.13 -12.19
C THR A 311 12.43 8.41 -10.91
N ASP A 312 12.15 9.06 -9.78
CA ASP A 312 12.07 8.40 -8.49
C ASP A 312 10.60 8.07 -8.23
N ALA A 313 10.29 6.89 -7.68
CA ALA A 313 8.97 6.64 -7.16
C ALA A 313 9.00 5.80 -5.89
N VAL A 314 8.10 6.12 -4.97
CA VAL A 314 7.80 5.27 -3.83
C VAL A 314 6.59 4.43 -4.19
N VAL A 315 6.78 3.11 -4.07
CA VAL A 315 5.75 2.10 -4.29
C VAL A 315 5.44 1.48 -2.94
N LYS A 316 4.18 1.57 -2.51
CA LYS A 316 3.69 0.81 -1.36
C LYS A 316 2.62 -0.15 -1.81
N VAL A 317 2.73 -1.42 -1.44
CA VAL A 317 1.70 -2.43 -1.70
C VAL A 317 1.38 -3.11 -0.38
N ASN A 318 0.10 -3.22 -0.08
CA ASN A 318 -0.43 -4.09 0.95
C ASN A 318 -1.45 -5.02 0.28
N ILE A 319 -1.27 -6.32 0.41
CA ILE A 319 -2.26 -7.33 0.02
C ILE A 319 -2.58 -8.11 1.28
N SER A 320 -3.87 -8.24 1.59
CA SER A 320 -4.36 -8.99 2.74
C SER A 320 -5.47 -9.93 2.28
N GLN A 321 -5.28 -11.23 2.47
CA GLN A 321 -6.22 -12.24 2.03
C GLN A 321 -6.52 -13.26 3.12
N ILE A 322 -7.78 -13.70 3.17
CA ILE A 322 -8.22 -14.77 4.05
C ILE A 322 -8.12 -16.08 3.28
N GLU A 323 -7.15 -16.92 3.64
CA GLU A 323 -6.94 -18.22 2.99
C GLU A 323 -8.02 -19.21 3.40
N LYS A 324 -8.39 -19.19 4.69
CA LYS A 324 -9.35 -20.14 5.25
C LYS A 324 -10.01 -19.57 6.50
N MET A 325 -11.31 -19.85 6.68
CA MET A 325 -11.99 -19.69 7.97
C MET A 325 -11.99 -21.03 8.70
N VAL A 326 -11.28 -21.11 9.82
CA VAL A 326 -11.22 -22.31 10.65
C VAL A 326 -12.36 -22.25 11.67
N GLY A 327 -13.41 -23.04 11.44
CA GLY A 327 -14.53 -23.14 12.36
C GLY A 327 -14.15 -23.92 13.62
N MET A 328 -14.42 -23.36 14.79
CA MET A 328 -14.30 -24.00 16.08
C MET A 328 -15.68 -24.07 16.75
N SER A 329 -16.06 -25.24 17.24
CA SER A 329 -17.28 -25.38 18.03
C SER A 329 -16.94 -25.18 19.50
N VAL A 330 -17.61 -24.24 20.16
CA VAL A 330 -17.48 -23.95 21.59
C VAL A 330 -18.75 -24.44 22.28
N ASP A 331 -18.57 -25.26 23.31
CA ASP A 331 -19.67 -25.72 24.16
C ASP A 331 -20.00 -24.61 25.19
N ILE A 332 -21.19 -24.03 25.09
CA ILE A 332 -21.68 -22.99 26.00
C ILE A 332 -22.59 -23.65 27.06
N PRO A 333 -22.33 -23.48 28.37
CA PRO A 333 -23.22 -23.97 29.41
C PRO A 333 -24.52 -23.16 29.46
N LEU A 334 -25.67 -23.83 29.51
CA LEU A 334 -27.00 -23.24 29.64
C LEU A 334 -27.50 -23.32 31.10
N PRO A 335 -28.23 -22.29 31.59
CA PRO A 335 -28.96 -22.38 32.86
C PRO A 335 -29.98 -23.52 32.79
N GLY A 336 -29.79 -24.57 33.59
CA GLY A 336 -30.63 -25.78 33.58
C GLY A 336 -29.91 -27.10 33.27
N GLY A 337 -28.59 -27.09 33.09
CA GLY A 337 -27.77 -28.32 33.05
C GLY A 337 -27.52 -28.92 31.67
N GLY A 338 -27.65 -28.14 30.60
CA GLY A 338 -27.27 -28.54 29.23
C GLY A 338 -26.10 -27.72 28.68
N SER A 339 -25.45 -28.18 27.61
CA SER A 339 -24.52 -27.39 26.81
C SER A 339 -25.05 -27.21 25.39
N ARG A 340 -24.79 -26.04 24.80
CA ARG A 340 -25.09 -25.75 23.38
C ARG A 340 -23.79 -25.52 22.63
N ARG A 341 -23.62 -26.22 21.52
CA ARG A 341 -22.51 -25.97 20.59
C ARG A 341 -22.81 -24.75 19.74
N GLU A 342 -21.98 -23.73 19.89
CA GLU A 342 -21.96 -22.58 18.98
C GLU A 342 -20.67 -22.57 18.19
N ARG A 343 -20.74 -22.08 16.95
CA ARG A 343 -19.60 -22.07 16.04
C ARG A 343 -19.00 -20.67 15.99
N ILE A 344 -17.74 -20.57 16.36
CA ILE A 344 -16.90 -19.40 16.08
C ILE A 344 -15.96 -19.72 14.91
N GLU A 345 -15.44 -18.69 14.28
CA GLU A 345 -14.52 -18.81 13.16
C GLU A 345 -13.24 -18.05 13.47
N VAL A 346 -12.10 -18.71 13.21
CA VAL A 346 -10.77 -18.10 13.31
C VAL A 346 -10.22 -17.93 11.90
N PRO A 347 -9.95 -16.70 11.45
CA PRO A 347 -9.44 -16.42 10.12
C PRO A 347 -7.95 -16.78 10.03
N GLN A 348 -7.60 -17.60 9.04
CA GLN A 348 -6.22 -17.79 8.61
C GLN A 348 -5.93 -16.81 7.48
N MET A 349 -5.02 -15.87 7.72
CA MET A 349 -4.69 -14.79 6.79
C MET A 349 -3.30 -14.94 6.20
N SER A 350 -3.13 -14.51 4.96
CA SER A 350 -1.83 -14.15 4.41
C SER A 350 -1.81 -12.67 4.06
N SER A 351 -0.71 -12.02 4.40
CA SER A 351 -0.46 -10.64 4.01
C SER A 351 0.88 -10.53 3.30
N CYS A 352 0.97 -9.59 2.36
CA CYS A 352 2.24 -9.18 1.82
C CYS A 352 2.33 -7.66 1.77
N ASP A 353 3.47 -7.17 2.22
CA ASP A 353 3.81 -5.76 2.19
C ASP A 353 5.00 -5.53 1.25
N LEU A 354 4.99 -4.39 0.60
CA LEU A 354 6.11 -3.79 -0.12
C LEU A 354 6.10 -2.31 0.21
N HIS A 355 7.24 -1.77 0.60
CA HIS A 355 7.44 -0.33 0.71
C HIS A 355 8.85 -0.03 0.25
N GLU A 356 8.96 0.40 -1.00
CA GLU A 356 10.26 0.55 -1.63
C GLU A 356 10.31 1.76 -2.56
N ARG A 357 11.50 2.35 -2.61
CA ARG A 357 11.82 3.44 -3.53
C ARG A 357 12.59 2.90 -4.71
N PHE A 358 12.10 3.19 -5.90
CA PHE A 358 12.77 2.87 -7.14
C PHE A 358 13.24 4.14 -7.83
N ARG A 359 14.39 4.07 -8.48
CA ARG A 359 14.91 5.11 -9.37
C ARG A 359 15.26 4.49 -10.71
N TRP A 360 14.71 5.03 -11.79
CA TRP A 360 14.95 4.50 -13.13
C TRP A 360 14.90 5.57 -14.23
N PRO A 361 15.45 5.28 -15.42
CA PRO A 361 15.38 6.17 -16.57
C PRO A 361 13.95 6.35 -17.12
N THR A 362 13.58 7.58 -17.50
CA THR A 362 12.24 7.96 -17.97
C THR A 362 11.88 7.36 -19.35
N ASP A 363 12.87 6.91 -20.11
CA ASP A 363 12.73 6.22 -21.39
C ASP A 363 12.48 4.71 -21.24
N GLN A 364 12.58 4.17 -20.02
CA GLN A 364 12.38 2.76 -19.72
C GLN A 364 11.11 2.53 -18.89
N VAL A 365 10.72 1.25 -18.81
CA VAL A 365 9.62 0.76 -17.99
C VAL A 365 10.19 0.00 -16.80
N LEU A 366 9.75 0.39 -15.61
CA LEU A 366 10.03 -0.36 -14.40
C LEU A 366 8.99 -1.47 -14.26
N LEU A 367 9.47 -2.72 -14.22
CA LEU A 367 8.69 -3.90 -13.90
C LEU A 367 9.05 -4.38 -12.51
N VAL A 368 8.11 -4.38 -11.57
CA VAL A 368 8.28 -4.93 -10.23
C VAL A 368 7.43 -6.20 -10.10
N SER A 369 8.03 -7.28 -9.63
CA SER A 369 7.35 -8.52 -9.28
C SER A 369 7.44 -8.76 -7.78
N ARG A 370 6.29 -8.97 -7.14
CA ARG A 370 6.19 -9.31 -5.71
C ARG A 370 6.35 -10.81 -5.44
N GLY A 371 6.53 -11.60 -6.51
CA GLY A 371 6.46 -13.05 -6.47
C GLY A 371 5.01 -13.53 -6.36
N VAL A 372 4.87 -14.82 -6.05
CA VAL A 372 3.57 -15.50 -5.94
C VAL A 372 2.88 -15.05 -4.65
N VAL A 373 1.86 -14.21 -4.80
CA VAL A 373 1.05 -13.67 -3.70
C VAL A 373 -0.37 -14.22 -3.77
N ALA A 374 -1.10 -14.07 -2.67
CA ALA A 374 -2.52 -14.38 -2.63
C ALA A 374 -3.28 -13.42 -3.58
N THR A 375 -4.17 -13.95 -4.43
CA THR A 375 -4.85 -13.16 -5.48
C THR A 375 -6.05 -12.45 -4.88
N PRO A 376 -6.11 -11.11 -4.94
CA PRO A 376 -7.14 -10.35 -4.22
C PRO A 376 -8.54 -10.43 -4.83
N ALA A 377 -8.70 -11.08 -6.00
CA ALA A 377 -9.99 -11.30 -6.64
C ALA A 377 -10.43 -12.76 -6.48
N PRO A 378 -11.74 -13.03 -6.27
CA PRO A 378 -12.23 -14.39 -6.27
C PRO A 378 -11.85 -15.04 -7.60
N ALA A 379 -11.35 -16.28 -7.55
CA ALA A 379 -11.19 -17.10 -8.74
C ALA A 379 -12.49 -16.98 -9.54
N ALA A 380 -12.41 -16.43 -10.75
CA ALA A 380 -13.58 -16.29 -11.61
C ALA A 380 -14.16 -17.68 -11.76
N GLY A 381 -15.28 -17.94 -11.07
CA GLY A 381 -15.95 -19.22 -11.06
C GLY A 381 -16.23 -19.59 -12.50
N GLY A 382 -15.59 -20.67 -12.96
CA GLY A 382 -15.95 -21.26 -14.23
C GLY A 382 -17.45 -21.53 -14.23
N VAL A 383 -18.12 -21.17 -15.32
CA VAL A 383 -19.57 -21.29 -15.51
C VAL A 383 -20.01 -22.75 -15.72
N LEU A 384 -19.26 -23.71 -15.18
CA LEU A 384 -19.48 -25.14 -15.32
C LEU A 384 -19.71 -25.76 -13.93
N PRO A 385 -20.87 -26.39 -13.67
CA PRO A 385 -21.27 -26.89 -12.35
C PRO A 385 -20.53 -28.17 -11.92
N PHE A 386 -19.35 -28.44 -12.49
CA PHE A 386 -18.52 -29.60 -12.20
C PHE A 386 -17.09 -29.15 -11.91
N THR A 387 -16.80 -28.88 -10.64
CA THR A 387 -15.43 -28.82 -10.16
C THR A 387 -14.85 -30.24 -10.22
N LEU A 388 -13.92 -30.48 -11.14
CA LEU A 388 -13.13 -31.72 -11.18
C LEU A 388 -12.33 -31.84 -9.87
N PRO A 389 -12.41 -32.98 -9.15
CA PRO A 389 -11.62 -33.17 -7.94
C PRO A 389 -10.13 -33.16 -8.31
N GLY A 390 -9.38 -32.22 -7.74
CA GLY A 390 -7.91 -32.14 -7.91
C GLY A 390 -7.39 -31.00 -8.77
N THR A 391 -8.21 -30.05 -9.22
CA THR A 391 -7.67 -28.77 -9.73
C THR A 391 -7.35 -27.87 -8.53
N PRO A 392 -6.07 -27.47 -8.32
CA PRO A 392 -5.76 -26.54 -7.25
C PRO A 392 -6.45 -25.22 -7.58
N ASP A 393 -7.35 -24.78 -6.70
CA ASP A 393 -7.75 -23.38 -6.59
C ASP A 393 -6.49 -22.59 -6.23
N SER A 394 -5.60 -22.35 -7.19
CA SER A 394 -4.45 -21.49 -6.92
C SER A 394 -4.99 -20.07 -6.89
N ASN A 395 -5.54 -19.69 -5.74
CA ASN A 395 -5.77 -18.32 -5.29
C ASN A 395 -4.44 -17.57 -5.10
N ARG A 396 -3.40 -17.97 -5.83
CA ARG A 396 -2.05 -17.47 -5.77
C ARG A 396 -1.58 -17.23 -7.19
N ALA A 397 -0.99 -16.07 -7.41
CA ALA A 397 -0.50 -15.63 -8.70
C ALA A 397 0.71 -14.72 -8.48
N ASP A 398 1.61 -14.71 -9.46
CA ASP A 398 2.71 -13.76 -9.48
C ASP A 398 2.16 -12.36 -9.75
N ALA A 399 2.35 -11.43 -8.80
CA ALA A 399 1.87 -10.06 -8.92
C ALA A 399 2.94 -9.16 -9.55
N LEU A 400 2.56 -8.51 -10.64
CA LEU A 400 3.40 -7.69 -11.49
C LEU A 400 2.89 -6.25 -11.54
N LEU A 401 3.82 -5.32 -11.48
CA LEU A 401 3.58 -3.90 -11.55
C LEU A 401 4.43 -3.29 -12.66
N PHE A 402 3.79 -2.71 -13.66
CA PHE A 402 4.43 -1.96 -14.73
C PHE A 402 4.24 -0.47 -14.48
N ILE A 403 5.33 0.26 -14.39
CA ILE A 403 5.34 1.71 -14.25
C ILE A 403 6.09 2.29 -15.45
N GLN A 404 5.37 3.06 -16.26
CA GLN A 404 5.94 3.72 -17.43
C GLN A 404 5.73 5.22 -17.37
N SER A 405 6.76 5.97 -17.75
CA SER A 405 6.62 7.39 -18.01
C SER A 405 5.95 7.62 -19.38
N ARG A 406 4.87 8.40 -19.35
CA ARG A 406 4.15 8.88 -20.55
C ARG A 406 4.70 10.20 -21.09
N GLY A 407 5.70 10.78 -20.41
CA GLY A 407 6.26 12.08 -20.78
C GLY A 407 5.39 13.24 -20.31
N LYS A 408 5.64 14.41 -20.91
CA LYS A 408 4.84 15.62 -20.71
C LYS A 408 3.49 15.42 -21.36
N ILE A 409 2.43 15.58 -20.58
CA ILE A 409 1.06 15.58 -21.06
C ILE A 409 0.49 16.94 -20.73
N ASP A 410 -0.11 17.60 -21.72
CA ASP A 410 -0.90 18.78 -21.43
C ASP A 410 -2.02 18.38 -20.46
N PRO A 411 -2.19 19.09 -19.33
CA PRO A 411 -3.26 18.75 -18.41
C PRO A 411 -4.57 18.71 -19.19
N PRO A 412 -5.46 17.72 -18.94
CA PRO A 412 -6.76 17.71 -19.58
C PRO A 412 -7.37 19.08 -19.34
N ALA A 413 -7.77 19.76 -20.42
CA ALA A 413 -8.46 21.03 -20.33
C ALA A 413 -9.55 20.85 -19.28
N ALA A 414 -9.54 21.69 -18.24
CA ALA A 414 -10.57 21.66 -17.22
C ALA A 414 -11.90 21.57 -17.95
N VAL A 415 -12.68 20.52 -17.69
CA VAL A 415 -14.00 20.40 -18.28
C VAL A 415 -14.78 21.58 -17.71
N VAL A 416 -14.83 22.66 -18.48
CA VAL A 416 -15.76 23.76 -18.26
C VAL A 416 -17.11 23.08 -18.41
N ALA A 417 -17.74 22.78 -17.27
CA ALA A 417 -19.14 22.40 -17.25
C ALA A 417 -19.85 23.41 -18.16
N PRO A 418 -20.63 22.97 -19.17
CA PRO A 418 -21.30 23.90 -20.05
C PRO A 418 -22.10 24.84 -19.16
N ALA A 419 -21.77 26.14 -19.24
CA ALA A 419 -22.54 27.17 -18.59
C ALA A 419 -23.97 26.97 -19.08
N ILE A 420 -24.86 26.61 -18.16
CA ILE A 420 -26.30 26.63 -18.43
C ILE A 420 -26.57 28.07 -18.87
N PRO A 421 -27.01 28.32 -20.12
CA PRO A 421 -27.32 29.67 -20.52
C PRO A 421 -28.44 30.16 -19.60
N ASN A 422 -28.12 31.16 -18.79
CA ASN A 422 -29.11 31.91 -18.03
C ASN A 422 -30.20 32.30 -19.03
N ALA A 423 -31.41 31.78 -18.79
CA ALA A 423 -32.59 32.18 -19.53
C ALA A 423 -32.77 33.68 -19.32
N THR A 424 -32.38 34.46 -20.32
CA THR A 424 -32.70 35.87 -20.45
C THR A 424 -34.21 35.99 -20.38
N ALA A 425 -34.70 36.68 -19.35
CA ALA A 425 -36.09 37.06 -19.22
C ALA A 425 -36.53 37.80 -20.49
N ALA A 426 -37.43 37.19 -21.25
CA ALA A 426 -38.10 37.87 -22.36
C ALA A 426 -39.12 38.89 -21.79
N PRO A 427 -39.20 40.11 -22.35
CA PRO A 427 -40.22 41.08 -21.94
C PRO A 427 -41.60 40.59 -22.41
N VAL A 428 -42.56 40.61 -21.49
CA VAL A 428 -43.97 40.35 -21.77
C VAL A 428 -44.50 41.43 -22.72
N GLN A 429 -44.74 41.07 -23.98
CA GLN A 429 -45.53 41.88 -24.90
C GLN A 429 -47.02 41.61 -24.64
N THR A 430 -47.73 42.65 -24.20
CA THR A 430 -49.18 42.66 -24.07
C THR A 430 -49.83 42.68 -25.46
N GLY A 431 -50.20 41.50 -25.95
CA GLY A 431 -50.93 41.34 -27.21
C GLY A 431 -52.44 41.43 -27.00
N SER A 432 -53.05 42.46 -27.58
CA SER A 432 -54.48 42.70 -27.69
C SER A 432 -55.23 41.56 -28.40
N LEU A 433 -56.33 41.09 -27.80
CA LEU A 433 -57.24 40.08 -28.34
C LEU A 433 -58.06 40.62 -29.54
N PRO A 434 -58.20 39.87 -30.64
CA PRO A 434 -59.20 40.17 -31.66
C PRO A 434 -60.57 39.52 -31.32
N ILE A 435 -61.60 40.35 -31.38
CA ILE A 435 -63.03 40.03 -31.23
C ILE A 435 -63.49 39.28 -32.48
N TYR A 436 -64.12 38.10 -32.32
CA TYR A 436 -64.87 37.43 -33.40
C TYR A 436 -66.39 37.53 -33.15
N PRO A 437 -67.19 37.94 -34.16
CA PRO A 437 -68.63 38.10 -34.02
C PRO A 437 -69.38 36.76 -34.11
N TYR A 438 -70.34 36.60 -33.21
CA TYR A 438 -71.28 35.48 -33.10
C TYR A 438 -72.31 35.56 -34.24
N ARG A 439 -72.35 34.55 -35.12
CA ARG A 439 -73.37 34.41 -36.18
C ARG A 439 -74.38 33.34 -35.77
N GLY A 440 -75.55 33.79 -35.30
CA GLY A 440 -76.68 32.92 -34.98
C GLY A 440 -77.27 32.27 -36.23
N ARG A 441 -77.87 31.10 -36.05
CA ARG A 441 -78.80 30.49 -37.01
C ARG A 441 -80.13 30.25 -36.32
N GLN A 442 -81.18 30.65 -37.03
CA GLN A 442 -82.54 30.15 -36.91
C GLN A 442 -82.60 28.63 -37.10
#